data_AF-S4YA12-F1
#
_entry.id   AF-S4YA12-F1
#
_cell.length_a   1.000
_cell.length_b   1.000
_cell.length_c   1.000
_cell.angle_alpha   90.00
_cell.angle_beta   90.00
_cell.angle_gamma   90.00
#
_symmetry.space_group_name_H-M   'P 1'
#
loop_
_entity.id
_entity.type
_entity.pdbx_description
1 polymer ?
#
loop_
_entity_poly.entity_id
_entity_poly.type
_entity_poly.pdbx_seq_one_letter_code
_entity_poly.pdbx_strand_id
1 'polypeptide(L)'
;MRLRESERVMVFSLACYPEDSEDDHPYGPLQVKAGERKWDFYPYEIPVGRGPRSVEAEAAAAYHMVQGDVEDLLLRLCAPDASGRVPTGACTGEEDWIAPVAMSATYNADAAELARDLALSWVSLHRKESVSRIAGTPLSALHAHVEAAPRGACVHMKGTSGLTVSLSRETVLKALATPPATLLDALEAAAVPDDAWRAAEPKARELLELRHQLDDEDAGEVPPAFWVDITTRGHTRFLEEHAPFHVRRLPSGGVVLATHPYRTLWSLWADALFVLGLMP
;
A
#
# COMPACT_ATOMS: atom_id res chain seq x y z
N MET A 1 -3.14 13.12 -15.18
CA MET A 1 -1.74 12.64 -15.21
C MET A 1 -1.70 11.34 -15.99
N ARG A 2 -0.71 11.14 -16.89
CA ARG A 2 -0.56 9.89 -17.67
C ARG A 2 0.48 8.99 -17.01
N LEU A 3 0.08 7.79 -16.57
CA LEU A 3 0.99 6.83 -15.94
C LEU A 3 1.77 6.02 -16.96
N ARG A 4 2.96 5.54 -16.56
CA ARG A 4 3.91 4.89 -17.48
C ARG A 4 3.40 3.57 -18.01
N GLU A 5 2.72 2.78 -17.19
CA GLU A 5 2.34 1.41 -17.54
C GLU A 5 0.96 1.31 -18.17
N SER A 6 -0.02 2.06 -17.67
CA SER A 6 -1.40 1.95 -18.16
C SER A 6 -1.75 2.91 -19.29
N GLU A 7 -0.91 3.92 -19.57
CA GLU A 7 -1.21 5.07 -20.43
C GLU A 7 -2.53 5.80 -20.11
N ARG A 8 -3.18 5.48 -18.98
CA ARG A 8 -4.48 6.01 -18.58
C ARG A 8 -4.35 7.48 -18.20
N VAL A 9 -5.35 8.26 -18.60
CA VAL A 9 -5.49 9.65 -18.15
C VAL A 9 -6.32 9.64 -16.88
N MET A 10 -5.67 9.91 -15.76
CA MET A 10 -6.36 10.03 -14.47
C MET A 10 -6.58 11.49 -14.09
N VAL A 11 -7.75 11.76 -13.54
CA VAL A 11 -8.15 13.06 -13.00
C VAL A 11 -8.04 13.04 -11.48
N PHE A 12 -7.24 13.95 -10.95
CA PHE A 12 -7.06 14.13 -9.51
C PHE A 12 -7.50 15.52 -9.08
N SER A 13 -8.03 15.61 -7.86
CA SER A 13 -8.07 16.87 -7.12
C SER A 13 -6.85 16.94 -6.20
N LEU A 14 -6.19 18.09 -6.21
CA LEU A 14 -5.10 18.43 -5.30
C LEU A 14 -5.60 19.51 -4.35
N ALA A 15 -5.43 19.30 -3.06
CA ALA A 15 -5.73 20.29 -2.04
C ALA A 15 -4.53 20.46 -1.10
N CYS A 16 -4.26 21.71 -0.75
CA CYS A 16 -3.31 22.06 0.30
C CYS A 16 -4.10 22.59 1.49
N TYR A 17 -3.73 22.13 2.68
CA TYR A 17 -4.48 22.40 3.91
C TYR A 17 -3.57 23.15 4.89
N PRO A 18 -4.00 24.32 5.41
CA PRO A 18 -3.26 25.00 6.47
C PRO A 18 -3.35 24.23 7.78
N GLU A 19 -2.45 24.49 8.72
CA GLU A 19 -2.46 23.84 10.06
C GLU A 19 -3.81 23.98 10.76
N ASP A 20 -4.49 25.13 10.62
CA ASP A 20 -5.80 25.39 11.21
C ASP A 20 -6.91 24.44 10.71
N SER A 21 -6.76 23.84 9.53
CA SER A 21 -7.76 22.91 8.99
C SER A 21 -7.69 21.50 9.59
N GLU A 22 -6.64 21.19 10.35
CA GLU A 22 -6.46 19.91 11.06
C GLU A 22 -7.49 19.68 12.16
N ASP A 23 -8.12 20.73 12.67
CA ASP A 23 -9.20 20.62 13.68
C ASP A 23 -10.53 20.21 13.05
N ASP A 24 -10.77 20.57 11.79
CA ASP A 24 -11.97 20.18 11.04
C ASP A 24 -11.76 18.86 10.32
N HIS A 25 -10.65 18.70 9.58
CA HIS A 25 -10.32 17.48 8.84
C HIS A 25 -8.80 17.23 8.79
N PRO A 26 -8.31 16.10 9.33
CA PRO A 26 -6.88 15.82 9.43
C PRO A 26 -6.29 15.24 8.13
N TYR A 27 -6.36 16.00 7.05
CA TYR A 27 -5.89 15.55 5.74
C TYR A 27 -4.37 15.68 5.55
N GLY A 28 -3.68 16.37 6.45
CA GLY A 28 -2.29 16.71 6.29
C GLY A 28 -2.07 17.84 5.26
N PRO A 29 -0.82 18.32 5.12
CA PRO A 29 -0.52 19.54 4.38
C PRO A 29 -0.81 19.46 2.88
N LEU A 30 -0.80 18.24 2.31
CA LEU A 30 -1.05 17.99 0.90
C LEU A 30 -1.85 16.70 0.73
N GLN A 31 -2.98 16.79 0.06
CA GLN A 31 -3.83 15.64 -0.26
C GLN A 31 -4.09 15.58 -1.76
N VAL A 32 -3.98 14.38 -2.32
CA VAL A 32 -4.42 14.06 -3.68
C VAL A 32 -5.57 13.07 -3.58
N LYS A 33 -6.75 13.43 -4.07
CA LYS A 33 -7.87 12.49 -4.19
C LYS A 33 -8.06 12.14 -5.67
N ALA A 34 -8.22 10.85 -5.96
CA ALA A 34 -8.87 10.44 -7.20
C ALA A 34 -10.28 11.03 -7.16
N GLY A 35 -10.66 11.83 -8.15
CA GLY A 35 -11.95 12.54 -8.17
C GLY A 35 -13.14 11.60 -8.25
N GLU A 36 -14.27 12.06 -8.79
CA GLU A 36 -15.48 11.22 -8.96
C GLU A 36 -15.23 9.94 -9.77
N ARG A 37 -14.16 9.91 -10.58
CA ARG A 37 -13.74 8.76 -11.38
C ARG A 37 -12.73 7.87 -10.65
N LYS A 38 -13.09 7.35 -9.47
CA LYS A 38 -12.27 6.33 -8.78
C LYS A 38 -11.98 5.11 -9.69
N TRP A 39 -12.87 4.83 -10.63
CA TRP A 39 -12.69 3.78 -11.64
C TRP A 39 -11.60 4.07 -12.69
N ASP A 40 -11.12 5.31 -12.84
CA ASP A 40 -9.94 5.60 -13.67
C ASP A 40 -8.67 5.01 -13.03
N PHE A 41 -8.70 4.78 -11.71
CA PHE A 41 -7.61 4.22 -10.92
C PHE A 41 -7.80 2.72 -10.65
N TYR A 42 -9.03 2.29 -10.37
CA TYR A 42 -9.39 0.90 -10.13
C TYR A 42 -10.32 0.39 -11.24
N PRO A 43 -9.94 -0.61 -12.05
CA PRO A 43 -10.89 -1.18 -12.98
C PRO A 43 -12.11 -1.69 -12.20
N TYR A 44 -13.32 -1.33 -12.65
CA TYR A 44 -14.55 -1.92 -12.12
C TYR A 44 -14.90 -3.19 -12.86
N GLU A 45 -14.45 -3.28 -14.10
CA GLU A 45 -14.65 -4.44 -14.92
C GLU A 45 -13.36 -4.86 -15.62
N ILE A 46 -13.22 -6.17 -15.82
CA ILE A 46 -12.16 -6.73 -16.66
C ILE A 46 -12.77 -7.61 -17.75
N PRO A 47 -12.11 -7.73 -18.92
CA PRO A 47 -12.55 -8.64 -19.95
C PRO A 47 -12.23 -10.09 -19.57
N VAL A 48 -13.18 -10.99 -19.78
CA VAL A 48 -12.97 -12.44 -19.65
C VAL A 48 -13.40 -13.16 -20.93
N GLY A 49 -12.68 -14.23 -21.27
CA GLY A 49 -13.05 -15.10 -22.38
C GLY A 49 -14.19 -16.06 -22.04
N ARG A 50 -14.55 -16.94 -22.98
CA ARG A 50 -15.62 -17.96 -22.83
C ARG A 50 -15.30 -19.11 -21.86
N GLY A 51 -14.13 -19.08 -21.21
CA GLY A 51 -13.69 -20.13 -20.31
C GLY A 51 -14.41 -20.13 -18.95
N PRO A 52 -14.08 -21.11 -18.08
CA PRO A 52 -14.55 -21.11 -16.70
C PRO A 52 -14.13 -19.83 -15.99
N ARG A 53 -15.05 -19.31 -15.17
CA ARG A 53 -14.88 -18.11 -14.36
C ARG A 53 -14.11 -18.43 -13.09
N SER A 54 -13.31 -17.50 -12.59
CA SER A 54 -12.60 -17.61 -11.31
C SER A 54 -12.44 -16.23 -10.70
N VAL A 55 -13.08 -16.04 -9.55
CA VAL A 55 -13.03 -14.79 -8.79
C VAL A 55 -11.58 -14.45 -8.40
N GLU A 56 -10.80 -15.46 -8.04
CA GLU A 56 -9.41 -15.35 -7.64
C GLU A 56 -8.53 -14.87 -8.80
N ALA A 57 -8.69 -15.48 -9.98
CA ALA A 57 -7.94 -15.10 -11.18
C ALA A 57 -8.31 -13.69 -11.67
N GLU A 58 -9.61 -13.36 -11.60
CA GLU A 58 -10.13 -12.05 -11.99
C GLU A 58 -9.62 -10.95 -11.05
N ALA A 59 -9.63 -11.21 -9.73
CA ALA A 59 -9.05 -10.32 -8.74
C ALA A 59 -7.53 -10.16 -8.93
N ALA A 60 -6.80 -11.24 -9.20
CA ALA A 60 -5.37 -11.18 -9.46
C ALA A 60 -5.03 -10.40 -10.74
N ALA A 61 -5.83 -10.52 -11.80
CA ALA A 61 -5.67 -9.69 -12.99
C ALA A 61 -5.92 -8.20 -12.68
N ALA A 62 -6.96 -7.90 -11.90
CA ALA A 62 -7.27 -6.54 -11.46
C ALA A 62 -6.11 -5.90 -10.67
N TYR A 63 -5.47 -6.66 -9.78
CA TYR A 63 -4.31 -6.21 -9.03
C TYR A 63 -3.16 -5.77 -9.94
N HIS A 64 -2.79 -6.60 -10.92
CA HIS A 64 -1.70 -6.31 -11.84
C HIS A 64 -1.98 -5.06 -12.67
N MET A 65 -3.25 -4.75 -12.95
CA MET A 65 -3.66 -3.52 -13.62
C MET A 65 -3.54 -2.25 -12.76
N VAL A 66 -3.35 -2.37 -11.44
CA VAL A 66 -3.39 -1.24 -10.49
C VAL A 66 -2.06 -1.06 -9.76
N GLN A 67 -1.30 -2.13 -9.52
CA GLN A 67 -0.10 -2.09 -8.67
C GLN A 67 0.97 -1.12 -9.21
N GLY A 68 1.28 -1.20 -10.51
CA GLY A 68 2.23 -0.28 -11.14
C GLY A 68 1.74 1.17 -11.16
N ASP A 69 0.42 1.37 -11.24
CA ASP A 69 -0.20 2.69 -11.25
C ASP A 69 -0.10 3.38 -9.88
N VAL A 70 -0.30 2.63 -8.78
CA VAL A 70 -0.10 3.10 -7.40
C VAL A 70 1.34 3.55 -7.18
N GLU A 71 2.30 2.75 -7.63
CA GLU A 71 3.70 3.07 -7.47
C GLU A 71 4.11 4.30 -8.30
N ASP A 72 3.78 4.34 -9.60
CA ASP A 72 4.15 5.46 -10.48
C ASP A 72 3.51 6.78 -10.00
N LEU A 73 2.27 6.72 -9.48
CA LEU A 73 1.63 7.88 -8.87
C LEU A 73 2.41 8.36 -7.65
N LEU A 74 2.70 7.47 -6.70
CA LEU A 74 3.37 7.80 -5.45
C LEU A 74 4.77 8.38 -5.72
N LEU A 75 5.52 7.78 -6.63
CA LEU A 75 6.87 8.23 -6.98
C LEU A 75 6.88 9.58 -7.69
N ARG A 76 5.92 9.85 -8.58
CA ARG A 76 5.88 11.15 -9.27
C ARG A 76 5.43 12.28 -8.36
N LEU A 77 4.67 12.00 -7.31
CA LEU A 77 4.29 13.00 -6.31
C LEU A 77 5.41 13.21 -5.28
N CYS A 78 6.01 12.14 -4.78
CA CYS A 78 6.98 12.20 -3.69
C CYS A 78 8.43 12.37 -4.15
N ALA A 79 8.78 11.83 -5.32
CA ALA A 79 10.13 11.85 -5.87
C ALA A 79 10.17 12.28 -7.35
N PRO A 80 9.51 13.38 -7.76
CA PRO A 80 9.41 13.79 -9.18
C PRO A 80 10.76 13.99 -9.87
N ASP A 81 11.77 14.43 -9.11
CA ASP A 81 13.12 14.75 -9.56
C ASP A 81 14.20 14.06 -8.70
N ALA A 82 13.81 13.05 -7.92
CA ALA A 82 14.65 12.37 -6.92
C ALA A 82 15.30 13.31 -5.87
N SER A 83 14.84 14.57 -5.73
CA SER A 83 15.41 15.54 -4.79
C SER A 83 15.14 15.24 -3.32
N GLY A 84 14.22 14.30 -3.02
CA GLY A 84 13.82 13.99 -1.66
C GLY A 84 13.03 15.12 -0.96
N ARG A 85 12.50 16.09 -1.71
CA ARG A 85 11.71 17.21 -1.17
C ARG A 85 10.52 16.74 -0.33
N VAL A 86 9.87 15.67 -0.75
CA VAL A 86 8.84 15.00 0.04
C VAL A 86 9.53 13.84 0.75
N PRO A 87 9.68 13.88 2.09
CA PRO A 87 10.39 12.84 2.83
C PRO A 87 9.56 11.56 2.96
N THR A 88 8.25 11.70 3.08
CA THR A 88 7.31 10.57 3.24
C THR A 88 6.04 10.81 2.45
N GLY A 89 5.44 9.72 1.96
CA GLY A 89 4.15 9.74 1.29
C GLY A 89 3.38 8.45 1.55
N ALA A 90 2.07 8.49 1.35
CA ALA A 90 1.22 7.32 1.53
C ALA A 90 0.06 7.30 0.53
N CYS A 91 -0.46 6.11 0.26
CA CYS A 91 -1.67 5.89 -0.53
C CYS A 91 -2.58 4.91 0.21
N THR A 92 -3.89 5.15 0.14
CA THR A 92 -4.93 4.29 0.70
C THR A 92 -6.21 4.38 -0.14
N GLY A 93 -7.06 3.35 -0.04
CA GLY A 93 -8.43 3.40 -0.56
C GLY A 93 -9.38 4.25 0.31
N GLU A 94 -8.98 4.58 1.54
CA GLU A 94 -9.73 5.42 2.48
C GLU A 94 -9.52 6.92 2.23
N GLU A 95 -10.34 7.79 2.83
CA GLU A 95 -10.21 9.25 2.63
C GLU A 95 -9.20 9.95 3.55
N ASP A 96 -8.78 9.28 4.64
CA ASP A 96 -7.99 9.88 5.71
C ASP A 96 -6.52 9.43 5.70
N TRP A 97 -5.62 10.30 6.18
CA TRP A 97 -4.26 9.91 6.48
C TRP A 97 -4.22 9.08 7.79
N ILE A 98 -4.37 7.76 7.66
CA ILE A 98 -4.30 6.79 8.76
C ILE A 98 -2.86 6.35 9.10
N ALA A 99 -2.70 5.45 10.07
CA ALA A 99 -1.40 4.89 10.44
C ALA A 99 -0.66 4.33 9.21
N PRO A 100 0.64 4.64 9.00
CA PRO A 100 1.41 4.13 7.85
C PRO A 100 1.29 2.62 7.62
N VAL A 101 1.30 1.80 8.67
CA VAL A 101 1.13 0.33 8.52
C VAL A 101 -0.30 -0.07 8.13
N ALA A 102 -1.28 0.81 8.30
CA ALA A 102 -2.67 0.60 7.86
C ALA A 102 -2.91 1.11 6.43
N MET A 103 -1.94 1.80 5.82
CA MET A 103 -1.99 2.23 4.42
C MET A 103 -1.82 1.03 3.49
N SER A 104 -2.16 1.22 2.20
CA SER A 104 -1.86 0.23 1.16
C SER A 104 -0.53 0.48 0.48
N ALA A 105 -0.02 1.72 0.50
CA ALA A 105 1.34 2.03 0.08
C ALA A 105 1.97 3.15 0.91
N THR A 106 3.29 3.08 1.10
CA THR A 106 4.12 4.14 1.68
C THR A 106 5.38 4.36 0.86
N TYR A 107 5.84 5.60 0.85
CA TYR A 107 7.10 6.03 0.29
C TYR A 107 7.93 6.63 1.41
N ASN A 108 9.20 6.24 1.48
CA ASN A 108 10.19 6.85 2.35
C ASN A 108 11.41 7.27 1.52
N ALA A 109 11.81 8.54 1.62
CA ALA A 109 12.93 9.08 0.87
C ALA A 109 14.28 8.49 1.29
N ASP A 110 14.37 7.94 2.51
CA ASP A 110 15.57 7.31 3.05
C ASP A 110 15.24 5.97 3.72
N ALA A 111 15.79 4.87 3.18
CA ALA A 111 15.62 3.55 3.76
C ALA A 111 16.13 3.45 5.22
N ALA A 112 17.05 4.33 5.65
CA ALA A 112 17.49 4.39 7.04
C ALA A 112 16.36 4.80 8.00
N GLU A 113 15.35 5.52 7.51
CA GLU A 113 14.18 5.92 8.28
C GLU A 113 12.99 4.96 8.13
N LEU A 114 13.15 3.78 7.53
CA LEU A 114 12.02 2.86 7.27
C LEU A 114 11.23 2.48 8.54
N ALA A 115 11.92 2.30 9.67
CA ALA A 115 11.28 2.01 10.97
C ALA A 115 10.39 3.15 11.49
N ARG A 116 10.46 4.34 10.88
CA ARG A 116 9.56 5.47 11.12
C ARG A 116 8.10 5.09 10.92
N ASP A 117 7.77 4.33 9.88
CA ASP A 117 6.38 3.96 9.58
C ASP A 117 5.77 3.17 10.75
N LEU A 118 6.56 2.27 11.35
CA LEU A 118 6.15 1.49 12.52
C LEU A 118 6.01 2.37 13.77
N ALA A 119 6.99 3.23 14.04
CA ALA A 119 6.97 4.10 15.22
C ALA A 119 5.85 5.15 15.14
N LEU A 120 5.65 5.78 13.99
CA LEU A 120 4.60 6.76 13.72
C LEU A 120 3.21 6.11 13.88
N SER A 121 3.03 4.91 13.32
CA SER A 121 1.80 4.13 13.49
C SER A 121 1.52 3.84 14.97
N TRP A 122 2.54 3.38 15.70
CA TRP A 122 2.39 3.06 17.13
C TRP A 122 2.05 4.30 17.96
N VAL A 123 2.76 5.42 17.77
CA VAL A 123 2.52 6.66 18.51
C VAL A 123 1.14 7.22 18.22
N SER A 124 0.72 7.27 16.95
CA SER A 124 -0.61 7.72 16.54
C SER A 124 -1.70 6.90 17.23
N LEU A 125 -1.62 5.58 17.17
CA LEU A 125 -2.61 4.69 17.76
C LEU A 125 -2.60 4.72 19.30
N HIS A 126 -1.42 4.77 19.92
CA HIS A 126 -1.29 4.78 21.37
C HIS A 126 -1.80 6.10 21.98
N ARG A 127 -1.53 7.23 21.33
CA ARG A 127 -1.97 8.56 21.79
C ARG A 127 -3.32 8.98 21.25
N LYS A 128 -3.89 8.21 20.31
CA LYS A 128 -5.10 8.58 19.55
C LYS A 128 -4.95 9.92 18.86
N GLU A 129 -3.75 10.17 18.35
CA GLU A 129 -3.38 11.40 17.67
C GLU A 129 -3.40 11.17 16.16
N SER A 130 -3.92 12.14 15.41
CA SER A 130 -3.96 12.04 13.95
C SER A 130 -2.54 11.98 13.38
N VAL A 131 -2.32 11.09 12.40
CA VAL A 131 -1.03 10.95 11.73
C VAL A 131 -0.63 12.25 11.05
N SER A 132 -1.56 12.96 10.42
CA SER A 132 -1.33 14.26 9.77
C SER A 132 -0.59 15.26 10.66
N ARG A 133 -0.92 15.31 11.96
CA ARG A 133 -0.33 16.24 12.95
C ARG A 133 1.09 15.86 13.35
N ILE A 134 1.41 14.57 13.32
CA ILE A 134 2.71 14.04 13.79
C ILE A 134 3.57 13.47 12.66
N ALA A 135 3.12 13.54 11.40
CA ALA A 135 3.80 13.01 10.23
C ALA A 135 5.18 13.63 10.00
N GLY A 136 5.43 14.86 10.49
CA GLY A 136 6.72 15.54 10.45
C GLY A 136 7.65 15.25 11.64
N THR A 137 7.20 14.53 12.67
CA THR A 137 7.96 14.28 13.91
C THR A 137 9.21 13.45 13.62
N PRO A 138 10.45 13.90 13.84
CA PRO A 138 11.65 13.14 13.45
C PRO A 138 11.74 11.76 14.13
N LEU A 139 12.42 10.80 13.51
CA LEU A 139 12.50 9.40 14.00
C LEU A 139 12.99 9.32 15.45
N SER A 140 13.96 10.14 15.85
CA SER A 140 14.46 10.20 17.22
C SER A 140 13.41 10.64 18.24
N ALA A 141 12.52 11.57 17.88
CA ALA A 141 11.43 12.01 18.73
C ALA A 141 10.32 10.95 18.83
N LEU A 142 10.00 10.27 17.71
CA LEU A 142 9.10 9.11 17.72
C LEU A 142 9.66 7.99 18.62
N HIS A 143 10.97 7.70 18.52
CA HIS A 143 11.63 6.74 19.37
C HIS A 143 11.50 7.11 20.86
N ALA A 144 11.80 8.35 21.23
CA ALA A 144 11.63 8.83 22.60
C ALA A 144 10.18 8.73 23.11
N HIS A 145 9.19 8.94 22.24
CA HIS A 145 7.78 8.77 22.59
C HIS A 145 7.39 7.31 22.85
N VAL A 146 7.88 6.38 22.03
CA VAL A 146 7.70 4.94 22.28
C VAL A 146 8.41 4.54 23.56
N GLU A 147 9.64 5.02 23.79
CA GLU A 147 10.42 4.71 24.98
C GLU A 147 9.76 5.23 26.26
N ALA A 148 9.18 6.43 26.25
CA ALA A 148 8.51 7.01 27.39
C ALA A 148 7.19 6.30 27.78
N ALA A 149 6.62 5.49 26.89
CA ALA A 149 5.38 4.77 27.17
C ALA A 149 5.58 3.66 28.24
N PRO A 150 4.52 3.28 28.98
CA PRO A 150 4.60 2.21 29.97
C PRO A 150 5.09 0.89 29.37
N ARG A 151 5.85 0.11 30.14
CA ARG A 151 6.25 -1.25 29.74
C ARG A 151 5.02 -2.12 29.49
N GLY A 152 5.04 -2.90 28.42
CA GLY A 152 3.91 -3.73 28.01
C GLY A 152 2.74 -2.97 27.37
N ALA A 153 2.88 -1.65 27.14
CA ALA A 153 1.92 -0.92 26.33
C ALA A 153 1.84 -1.53 24.92
N CYS A 154 0.63 -1.64 24.38
CA CYS A 154 0.40 -2.17 23.05
C CYS A 154 -0.72 -1.40 22.35
N VAL A 155 -0.70 -1.45 21.02
CA VAL A 155 -1.75 -0.90 20.17
C VAL A 155 -2.37 -2.03 19.36
N HIS A 156 -3.66 -1.93 19.08
CA HIS A 156 -4.35 -2.88 18.23
C HIS A 156 -4.25 -2.43 16.78
N MET A 157 -3.78 -3.32 15.92
CA MET A 157 -3.80 -3.11 14.48
C MET A 157 -5.09 -3.68 13.91
N LYS A 158 -5.69 -2.94 12.99
CA LYS A 158 -6.86 -3.41 12.25
C LYS A 158 -6.35 -4.37 11.16
N GLY A 159 -6.38 -5.67 11.45
CA GLY A 159 -6.04 -6.72 10.47
C GLY A 159 -7.23 -7.05 9.56
N THR A 160 -6.95 -7.56 8.37
CA THR A 160 -7.98 -8.04 7.42
C THR A 160 -8.62 -9.37 7.86
N SER A 161 -7.95 -10.17 8.70
CA SER A 161 -8.39 -11.53 9.09
C SER A 161 -9.22 -11.63 10.37
N GLY A 162 -9.67 -10.52 10.95
CA GLY A 162 -10.45 -10.52 12.20
C GLY A 162 -9.66 -10.93 13.47
N LEU A 163 -8.39 -11.33 13.34
CA LEU A 163 -7.45 -11.45 14.45
C LEU A 163 -6.86 -10.07 14.73
N THR A 164 -7.22 -9.46 15.86
CA THR A 164 -6.56 -8.26 16.35
C THR A 164 -5.15 -8.62 16.81
N VAL A 165 -4.17 -8.38 15.93
CA VAL A 165 -2.76 -8.50 16.29
C VAL A 165 -2.33 -7.20 16.98
N SER A 166 -1.73 -7.33 18.16
CA SER A 166 -1.23 -6.19 18.92
C SER A 166 0.24 -5.93 18.59
N LEU A 167 0.59 -4.65 18.43
CA LEU A 167 1.98 -4.22 18.32
C LEU A 167 2.42 -3.67 19.68
N SER A 168 3.34 -4.37 20.33
CA SER A 168 3.87 -3.97 21.63
C SER A 168 4.92 -2.87 21.50
N ARG A 169 5.02 -2.02 22.52
CA ARG A 169 6.09 -1.04 22.68
C ARG A 169 7.46 -1.70 22.51
N GLU A 170 7.68 -2.84 23.15
CA GLU A 170 8.96 -3.55 23.13
C GLU A 170 9.32 -4.07 21.74
N THR A 171 8.34 -4.55 20.97
CA THR A 171 8.55 -4.93 19.56
C THR A 171 8.98 -3.72 18.73
N VAL A 172 8.33 -2.56 18.90
CA VAL A 172 8.70 -1.34 18.17
C VAL A 172 10.10 -0.88 18.52
N LEU A 173 10.47 -0.87 19.80
CA LEU A 173 11.82 -0.49 20.22
C LEU A 173 12.90 -1.43 19.66
N LYS A 174 12.63 -2.74 19.63
CA LYS A 174 13.55 -3.70 19.01
C LYS A 174 13.66 -3.48 17.50
N ALA A 175 12.56 -3.21 16.82
CA ALA A 175 12.56 -2.88 15.39
C ALA A 175 13.34 -1.59 15.11
N LEU A 176 13.19 -0.55 15.94
CA LEU A 176 13.94 0.70 15.84
C LEU A 176 15.44 0.52 16.09
N ALA A 177 15.82 -0.46 16.92
CA ALA A 177 17.22 -0.83 17.15
C ALA A 177 17.79 -1.78 16.08
N THR A 178 16.95 -2.33 15.21
CA THR A 178 17.38 -3.25 14.14
C THR A 178 18.06 -2.43 13.03
N PRO A 179 19.19 -2.88 12.47
CA PRO A 179 19.81 -2.19 11.34
C PRO A 179 18.81 -2.01 10.19
N PRO A 180 18.70 -0.81 9.59
CA PRO A 180 17.69 -0.56 8.55
C PRO A 180 17.76 -1.52 7.36
N ALA A 181 18.98 -1.91 6.96
CA ALA A 181 19.18 -2.91 5.91
C ALA A 181 18.57 -4.27 6.27
N THR A 182 18.77 -4.73 7.52
CA THR A 182 18.19 -5.99 8.01
C THR A 182 16.67 -5.94 8.09
N LEU A 183 16.11 -4.79 8.49
CA LEU A 183 14.66 -4.59 8.50
C LEU A 183 14.08 -4.63 7.08
N LEU A 184 14.76 -4.00 6.12
CA LEU A 184 14.38 -4.01 4.72
C LEU A 184 14.50 -5.40 4.09
N ASP A 185 15.59 -6.13 4.35
CA ASP A 185 15.77 -7.51 3.90
C ASP A 185 14.63 -8.42 4.42
N ALA A 186 14.16 -8.20 5.66
CA ALA A 186 13.04 -8.94 6.22
C ALA A 186 11.69 -8.59 5.56
N LEU A 187 11.47 -7.32 5.21
CA LEU A 187 10.29 -6.90 4.44
C LEU A 187 10.29 -7.52 3.04
N GLU A 188 11.44 -7.55 2.37
CA GLU A 188 11.60 -8.21 1.07
C GLU A 188 11.35 -9.72 1.17
N ALA A 189 11.86 -10.37 2.22
CA ALA A 189 11.63 -11.78 2.49
C ALA A 189 10.16 -12.10 2.85
N ALA A 190 9.44 -11.16 3.45
CA ALA A 190 8.02 -11.28 3.78
C ALA A 190 7.10 -11.02 2.58
N ALA A 191 7.57 -10.32 1.55
CA ALA A 191 6.78 -9.93 0.37
C ALA A 191 6.53 -11.07 -0.63
N VAL A 192 6.50 -12.32 -0.17
CA VAL A 192 6.31 -13.50 -1.01
C VAL A 192 4.81 -13.77 -1.19
N PRO A 193 4.30 -13.91 -2.43
CA PRO A 193 2.89 -14.27 -2.66
C PRO A 193 2.55 -15.60 -2.02
N ASP A 194 1.37 -15.72 -1.42
CA ASP A 194 0.89 -16.97 -0.82
C ASP A 194 0.40 -17.99 -1.87
N ASP A 195 0.04 -19.19 -1.42
CA ASP A 195 -0.35 -20.28 -2.31
C ASP A 195 -1.68 -20.02 -3.04
N ALA A 196 -2.61 -19.29 -2.41
CA ALA A 196 -3.88 -18.93 -3.04
C ALA A 196 -3.64 -17.95 -4.20
N TRP A 197 -2.75 -16.97 -3.99
CA TRP A 197 -2.31 -16.07 -5.05
C TRP A 197 -1.61 -16.82 -6.18
N ARG A 198 -0.63 -17.68 -5.85
CA ARG A 198 0.13 -18.45 -6.85
C ARG A 198 -0.77 -19.35 -7.70
N ALA A 199 -1.85 -19.88 -7.12
CA ALA A 199 -2.81 -20.70 -7.85
C ALA A 199 -3.64 -19.88 -8.86
N ALA A 200 -3.94 -18.61 -8.54
CA ALA A 200 -4.70 -17.71 -9.40
C ALA A 200 -3.86 -17.12 -10.56
N GLU A 201 -2.56 -16.93 -10.34
CA GLU A 201 -1.63 -16.21 -11.21
C GLU A 201 -1.60 -16.70 -12.68
N PRO A 202 -1.57 -18.02 -13.01
CA PRO A 202 -1.55 -18.46 -14.40
C PRO A 202 -2.78 -18.00 -15.17
N LYS A 203 -3.96 -18.08 -14.54
CA LYS A 203 -5.23 -17.68 -15.16
C LYS A 203 -5.35 -16.16 -15.24
N ALA A 204 -4.84 -15.44 -14.24
CA ALA A 204 -4.77 -13.98 -14.29
C ALA A 204 -3.94 -13.49 -15.48
N ARG A 205 -2.81 -14.15 -15.79
CA ARG A 205 -1.98 -13.82 -16.94
C ARG A 205 -2.73 -13.97 -18.27
N GLU A 206 -3.52 -15.03 -18.43
CA GLU A 206 -4.38 -15.19 -19.63
C GLU A 206 -5.39 -14.04 -19.78
N LEU A 207 -5.93 -13.52 -18.67
CA LEU A 207 -6.86 -12.38 -18.69
C LEU A 207 -6.15 -11.07 -19.06
N LEU A 208 -4.93 -10.86 -18.59
CA LEU A 208 -4.10 -9.71 -18.96
C LEU A 208 -3.72 -9.77 -20.45
N GLU A 209 -3.35 -10.94 -20.96
CA GLU A 209 -3.08 -11.14 -22.40
C GLU A 209 -4.32 -10.85 -23.27
N LEU A 210 -5.49 -11.34 -22.86
CA LEU A 210 -6.75 -11.02 -23.53
C LEU A 210 -7.02 -9.51 -23.53
N ARG A 211 -6.76 -8.84 -22.40
CA ARG A 211 -6.90 -7.39 -22.29
C ARG A 211 -5.97 -6.67 -23.26
N HIS A 212 -4.70 -7.07 -23.33
CA HIS A 212 -3.75 -6.48 -24.28
C HIS A 212 -4.19 -6.67 -25.74
N GLN A 213 -4.74 -7.83 -26.10
CA GLN A 213 -5.28 -8.07 -27.45
C GLN A 213 -6.51 -7.21 -27.77
N LEU A 214 -7.32 -6.88 -26.76
CA LEU A 214 -8.49 -6.00 -26.93
C LEU A 214 -8.10 -4.52 -27.07
N ASP A 215 -7.00 -4.11 -26.44
CA ASP A 215 -6.50 -2.74 -26.49
C ASP A 215 -5.62 -2.47 -27.74
N ASP A 216 -5.09 -3.51 -28.39
CA ASP A 216 -4.27 -3.41 -29.59
C ASP A 216 -5.15 -3.28 -30.85
N GLU A 217 -5.21 -2.08 -31.44
CA GLU A 217 -6.00 -1.81 -32.65
C GLU A 217 -5.50 -2.57 -33.90
N ASP A 218 -4.24 -3.01 -33.90
CA ASP A 218 -3.63 -3.81 -34.96
C ASP A 218 -3.74 -5.32 -34.70
N ALA A 219 -4.26 -5.73 -33.54
CA ALA A 219 -4.57 -7.13 -33.28
C ALA A 219 -5.65 -7.58 -34.26
N GLY A 220 -5.40 -8.72 -34.92
CA GLY A 220 -6.29 -9.28 -35.93
C GLY A 220 -7.65 -9.73 -35.38
N GLU A 221 -8.01 -11.00 -35.53
CA GLU A 221 -9.28 -11.49 -34.99
C GLU A 221 -9.20 -11.62 -33.46
N VAL A 222 -9.81 -10.67 -32.75
CA VAL A 222 -9.82 -10.63 -31.28
C VAL A 222 -10.80 -11.67 -30.72
N PRO A 223 -10.41 -12.47 -29.70
CA PRO A 223 -11.31 -13.42 -29.07
C PRO A 223 -12.56 -12.74 -28.47
N PRO A 224 -13.74 -13.39 -28.52
CA PRO A 224 -14.94 -12.84 -27.90
C PRO A 224 -14.76 -12.72 -26.39
N ALA A 225 -14.94 -11.51 -25.86
CA ALA A 225 -14.80 -11.19 -24.45
C ALA A 225 -16.11 -10.62 -23.86
N PHE A 226 -16.28 -10.82 -22.55
CA PHE A 226 -17.36 -10.25 -21.75
C PHE A 226 -16.77 -9.46 -20.60
N TRP A 227 -17.38 -8.33 -20.27
CA TRP A 227 -16.96 -7.50 -19.15
C TRP A 227 -17.62 -7.99 -17.87
N VAL A 228 -16.83 -8.07 -16.81
CA VAL A 228 -17.28 -8.57 -15.51
C VAL A 228 -16.91 -7.60 -14.42
N ASP A 229 -17.90 -7.32 -13.57
CA ASP A 229 -17.75 -6.61 -12.31
C ASP A 229 -16.78 -7.32 -11.33
N ILE A 230 -15.69 -6.62 -11.01
CA ILE A 230 -14.67 -7.03 -10.03
C ILE A 230 -14.79 -6.28 -8.70
N THR A 231 -15.84 -5.49 -8.51
CA THR A 231 -16.16 -4.80 -7.24
C THR A 231 -17.00 -5.66 -6.31
N THR A 232 -17.27 -6.91 -6.69
CA THR A 232 -18.04 -7.83 -5.85
C THR A 232 -17.28 -8.22 -4.59
N ARG A 233 -18.01 -8.54 -3.52
CA ARG A 233 -17.45 -8.96 -2.23
C ARG A 233 -16.44 -10.10 -2.33
N GLY A 234 -16.62 -11.01 -3.30
CA GLY A 234 -15.70 -12.13 -3.51
C GLY A 234 -14.31 -11.64 -3.95
N HIS A 235 -14.26 -10.75 -4.94
CA HIS A 235 -13.02 -10.17 -5.44
C HIS A 235 -12.33 -9.32 -4.37
N THR A 236 -13.09 -8.42 -3.72
CA THR A 236 -12.55 -7.55 -2.66
C THR A 236 -11.92 -8.38 -1.55
N ARG A 237 -12.61 -9.42 -1.07
CA ARG A 237 -12.10 -10.29 0.00
C ARG A 237 -10.83 -11.02 -0.40
N PHE A 238 -10.78 -11.55 -1.64
CA PHE A 238 -9.56 -12.21 -2.13
C PHE A 238 -8.37 -11.23 -2.13
N LEU A 239 -8.58 -9.98 -2.56
CA LEU A 239 -7.53 -8.96 -2.55
C LEU A 239 -7.11 -8.55 -1.13
N GLU A 240 -8.05 -8.37 -0.22
CA GLU A 240 -7.78 -8.07 1.20
C GLU A 240 -6.91 -9.15 1.87
N GLU A 241 -7.14 -10.42 1.52
CA GLU A 241 -6.48 -11.57 2.13
C GLU A 241 -5.16 -11.93 1.42
N HIS A 242 -5.09 -11.83 0.09
CA HIS A 242 -4.05 -12.49 -0.72
C HIS A 242 -3.24 -11.56 -1.63
N ALA A 243 -3.63 -10.29 -1.84
CA ALA A 243 -2.90 -9.41 -2.75
C ALA A 243 -1.43 -9.26 -2.34
N PRO A 244 -0.45 -9.49 -3.24
CA PRO A 244 0.94 -9.52 -2.84
C PRO A 244 1.45 -8.13 -2.50
N PHE A 245 2.55 -8.13 -1.75
CA PHE A 245 3.27 -6.92 -1.39
C PHE A 245 4.38 -6.67 -2.40
N HIS A 246 4.60 -5.40 -2.71
CA HIS A 246 5.70 -4.91 -3.50
C HIS A 246 6.62 -4.09 -2.59
N VAL A 247 7.88 -4.50 -2.49
CA VAL A 247 8.92 -3.79 -1.74
C VAL A 247 10.01 -3.41 -2.72
N ARG A 248 10.26 -2.11 -2.90
CA ARG A 248 11.23 -1.63 -3.88
C ARG A 248 12.21 -0.64 -3.29
N ARG A 249 13.50 -0.96 -3.44
CA ARG A 249 14.61 -0.03 -3.22
C ARG A 249 14.70 0.95 -4.39
N LEU A 250 14.80 2.23 -4.08
CA LEU A 250 14.92 3.27 -5.09
C LEU A 250 16.41 3.63 -5.32
N PRO A 251 16.79 4.02 -6.55
CA PRO A 251 18.14 4.51 -6.82
C PRO A 251 18.55 5.72 -5.98
N SER A 252 17.58 6.49 -5.47
CA SER A 252 17.81 7.62 -4.57
C SER A 252 18.21 7.23 -3.15
N GLY A 253 18.14 5.93 -2.79
CA GLY A 253 18.30 5.46 -1.41
C GLY A 253 16.99 5.34 -0.63
N GLY A 254 15.86 5.74 -1.23
CA GLY A 254 14.53 5.58 -0.66
C GLY A 254 13.96 4.17 -0.86
N VAL A 255 12.74 3.97 -0.35
CA VAL A 255 12.00 2.72 -0.44
C VAL A 255 10.51 2.97 -0.65
N VAL A 256 9.88 2.12 -1.45
CA VAL A 256 8.42 2.03 -1.58
C VAL A 256 7.96 0.69 -1.05
N LEU A 257 6.93 0.73 -0.21
CA LEU A 257 6.12 -0.43 0.16
C LEU A 257 4.75 -0.24 -0.47
N ALA A 258 4.21 -1.24 -1.15
CA ALA A 258 2.90 -1.14 -1.79
C ALA A 258 2.16 -2.48 -1.83
N THR A 259 0.85 -2.45 -1.90
CA THR A 259 -0.04 -3.58 -2.21
C THR A 259 -1.35 -3.07 -2.82
N HIS A 260 -2.33 -3.95 -3.02
CA HIS A 260 -3.65 -3.55 -3.48
C HIS A 260 -4.28 -2.57 -2.48
N PRO A 261 -4.99 -1.52 -2.93
CA PRO A 261 -5.64 -0.56 -2.02
C PRO A 261 -6.75 -1.10 -1.11
N TYR A 262 -7.14 -2.36 -1.26
CA TYR A 262 -8.00 -3.05 -0.30
C TYR A 262 -7.22 -3.73 0.83
N ARG A 263 -5.91 -3.93 0.66
CA ARG A 263 -5.04 -4.57 1.64
C ARG A 263 -4.18 -3.53 2.35
N THR A 264 -3.90 -3.78 3.62
CA THR A 264 -3.02 -2.94 4.43
C THR A 264 -1.60 -3.50 4.48
N LEU A 265 -0.61 -2.63 4.66
CA LEU A 265 0.80 -3.00 4.86
C LEU A 265 1.05 -3.72 6.19
N TRP A 266 0.05 -3.83 7.08
CA TRP A 266 0.25 -4.40 8.41
C TRP A 266 0.66 -5.87 8.33
N SER A 267 0.08 -6.67 7.43
CA SER A 267 0.48 -8.07 7.28
C SER A 267 1.95 -8.19 6.86
N LEU A 268 2.41 -7.36 5.92
CA LEU A 268 3.83 -7.31 5.52
C LEU A 268 4.74 -7.01 6.71
N TRP A 269 4.39 -5.99 7.49
CA TRP A 269 5.16 -5.62 8.69
C TRP A 269 5.13 -6.72 9.74
N ALA A 270 3.99 -7.33 10.00
CA ALA A 270 3.86 -8.42 10.97
C ALA A 270 4.73 -9.63 10.57
N ASP A 271 4.69 -10.02 9.30
CA ASP A 271 5.48 -11.14 8.76
C ASP A 271 6.98 -10.82 8.82
N ALA A 272 7.40 -9.59 8.47
CA ALA A 272 8.79 -9.18 8.58
C ALA A 272 9.29 -9.18 10.03
N LEU A 273 8.46 -8.70 10.98
CA LEU A 273 8.78 -8.73 12.40
C LEU A 273 8.85 -10.17 12.95
N PHE A 274 8.02 -11.08 12.43
CA PHE A 274 8.09 -12.51 12.74
C PHE A 274 9.38 -13.15 12.20
N VAL A 275 9.76 -12.87 10.95
CA VAL A 275 11.03 -13.33 10.35
C VAL A 275 12.24 -12.89 11.18
N LEU A 276 12.18 -11.69 11.74
CA LEU A 276 13.23 -11.15 12.63
C LEU A 276 13.18 -11.69 14.08
N GLY A 277 12.19 -12.52 14.42
CA GLY A 277 11.98 -13.02 15.79
C GLY A 277 11.57 -11.94 16.78
N LEU A 278 10.98 -10.84 16.30
CA LEU A 278 10.51 -9.71 17.11
C LEU A 278 9.03 -9.82 17.49
N MET A 279 8.27 -10.64 16.76
CA MET A 279 6.90 -11.02 17.04
C MET A 279 6.76 -12.55 17.05
N PRO A 280 5.86 -13.10 17.90
CA PRO A 280 5.56 -14.53 17.95
C PRO A 280 4.67 -14.98 16.79
#